data_AF-A0A350IZ76-F1
#
_entry.id   AF-A0A350IZ76-F1
#
_cell.length_a   1.000
_cell.length_b   1.000
_cell.length_c   1.000
_cell.angle_alpha   90.00
_cell.angle_beta   90.00
_cell.angle_gamma   90.00
#
_symmetry.space_group_name_H-M   'P 1'
#
loop_
_entity.id
_entity.type
_entity.pdbx_description
1 polymer ?
#
loop_
_entity_poly.entity_id
_entity_poly.type
_entity_poly.pdbx_seq_one_letter_code
_entity_poly.pdbx_strand_id
1 'polypeptide(L)'
;DGDEKKAEEVLAQYEQFNDQLLSAFRLCEDYFVRLTWEDVSQFPHEHSVNNLVNLQAAADALENGEVSTALDEYLWAVDNNWYAYDFSKETFDYFTDYVLDQPADRLMWGNGRVQGHNDLYDLIASLSDKEDGDDVAEQISVLKACIDSETVLLQQQVDLECEGLDALCSALNEMIG
;
A
#
# COMPACT_ATOMS: atom_id res chain seq x y z
N ASP A 1 1.73 -49.18 -12.30
CA ASP A 1 2.20 -49.30 -10.91
C ASP A 1 3.00 -48.07 -10.56
N GLY A 2 2.34 -47.11 -9.91
CA GLY A 2 3.02 -45.94 -9.35
C GLY A 2 3.85 -46.41 -8.17
N ASP A 3 5.13 -46.07 -8.17
CA ASP A 3 6.06 -46.44 -7.10
C ASP A 3 5.82 -45.51 -5.90
N GLU A 4 4.64 -45.66 -5.28
CA GLU A 4 4.13 -44.85 -4.16
C GLU A 4 5.11 -44.87 -2.98
N LYS A 5 5.75 -46.02 -2.75
CA LYS A 5 6.79 -46.19 -1.74
C LYS A 5 8.04 -45.36 -2.03
N LYS A 6 8.49 -45.31 -3.30
CA LYS A 6 9.62 -44.47 -3.71
C LYS A 6 9.28 -42.98 -3.66
N ALA A 7 8.01 -42.61 -3.91
CA ALA A 7 7.55 -41.24 -3.74
C ALA A 7 7.55 -40.82 -2.26
N GLU A 8 7.09 -41.68 -1.35
CA GLU A 8 7.14 -41.46 0.10
C GLU A 8 8.57 -41.32 0.63
N GLU A 9 9.50 -42.19 0.18
CA GLU A 9 10.91 -42.12 0.56
C GLU A 9 11.58 -40.83 0.09
N VAL A 10 11.23 -40.33 -1.09
CA VAL A 10 11.71 -39.04 -1.61
C VAL A 10 11.09 -37.88 -0.80
N LEU A 11 9.79 -37.91 -0.52
CA LEU A 11 9.12 -36.88 0.29
C LEU A 11 9.73 -36.76 1.68
N ALA A 12 9.96 -37.89 2.36
CA ALA A 12 10.59 -37.91 3.69
C ALA A 12 12.03 -37.39 3.66
N GLN A 13 12.77 -37.57 2.56
CA GLN A 13 14.13 -37.02 2.40
C GLN A 13 14.13 -35.49 2.26
N TYR A 14 13.05 -34.89 1.76
CA TYR A 14 12.95 -33.45 1.52
C TYR A 14 12.01 -32.72 2.49
N GLU A 15 11.41 -33.41 3.46
CA GLU A 15 10.44 -32.83 4.40
C GLU A 15 10.99 -31.58 5.09
N GLN A 16 12.17 -31.69 5.71
CA GLN A 16 12.84 -30.55 6.37
C GLN A 16 13.14 -29.40 5.39
N PHE A 17 13.63 -29.72 4.18
CA PHE A 17 13.95 -28.71 3.17
C PHE A 17 12.69 -27.99 2.69
N ASN A 18 11.59 -28.72 2.48
CA ASN A 18 10.31 -28.17 2.07
C ASN A 18 9.72 -27.27 3.17
N ASP A 19 9.84 -27.64 4.44
CA ASP A 19 9.41 -26.82 5.57
C ASP A 19 10.19 -25.51 5.67
N GLN A 20 11.52 -25.58 5.47
CA GLN A 20 12.39 -24.39 5.42
C GLN A 20 12.04 -23.49 4.22
N LEU A 21 11.81 -24.07 3.04
CA LEU A 21 11.40 -23.33 1.85
C LEU A 21 10.04 -22.65 2.04
N LEU A 22 9.07 -23.35 2.62
CA LEU A 22 7.74 -22.79 2.91
C LEU A 22 7.84 -21.65 3.94
N SER A 23 8.70 -21.79 4.94
CA SER A 23 8.96 -20.74 5.93
C SER A 23 9.59 -19.49 5.30
N ALA A 24 10.55 -19.68 4.38
CA ALA A 24 11.16 -18.58 3.63
C ALA A 24 10.14 -17.90 2.70
N PHE A 25 9.29 -18.68 2.01
CA PHE A 25 8.20 -18.13 1.20
C PHE A 25 7.24 -17.29 2.04
N ARG A 26 6.80 -17.80 3.21
CA ARG A 26 5.96 -17.05 4.12
C ARG A 26 6.61 -15.74 4.58
N LEU A 27 7.91 -15.76 4.86
CA LEU A 27 8.65 -14.56 5.23
C LEU A 27 8.59 -13.52 4.10
N CYS A 28 8.76 -13.94 2.84
CA CYS A 28 8.59 -13.04 1.71
C CYS A 28 7.18 -12.42 1.65
N GLU A 29 6.13 -13.24 1.83
CA GLU A 29 4.75 -12.78 1.82
C GLU A 29 4.42 -11.82 2.98
N ASP A 30 5.06 -12.00 4.14
CA ASP A 30 4.83 -11.17 5.32
C ASP A 30 5.56 -9.81 5.21
N TYR A 31 6.77 -9.78 4.64
CA TYR A 31 7.57 -8.55 4.53
C TYR A 31 7.36 -7.78 3.22
N PHE A 32 7.17 -8.45 2.09
CA PHE A 32 7.29 -7.82 0.76
C PHE A 32 6.00 -7.77 -0.05
N VAL A 33 4.88 -8.24 0.52
CA VAL A 33 3.60 -8.24 -0.18
C VAL A 33 2.59 -7.39 0.58
N ARG A 34 2.12 -6.33 -0.07
CA ARG A 34 1.02 -5.46 0.34
C ARG A 34 -0.01 -5.37 -0.76
N LEU A 35 -1.18 -4.85 -0.43
CA LEU A 35 -2.28 -4.63 -1.35
C LEU A 35 -2.56 -3.14 -1.47
N THR A 36 -2.89 -2.68 -2.68
CA THR A 36 -3.64 -1.43 -2.87
C THR A 36 -5.05 -1.58 -2.33
N TRP A 37 -5.80 -0.48 -2.29
CA TRP A 37 -7.21 -0.51 -1.93
C TRP A 37 -8.09 -1.28 -2.93
N GLU A 38 -7.59 -1.53 -4.15
CA GLU A 38 -8.21 -2.36 -5.19
C GLU A 38 -7.64 -3.80 -5.28
N ASP A 39 -7.07 -4.31 -4.19
CA ASP A 39 -6.53 -5.68 -4.09
C ASP A 39 -5.36 -5.99 -5.06
N VAL A 40 -4.62 -4.97 -5.53
CA VAL A 40 -3.45 -5.16 -6.38
C VAL A 40 -2.20 -5.38 -5.52
N SER A 41 -1.43 -6.44 -5.80
CA SER A 41 -0.19 -6.74 -5.11
C SER A 41 0.92 -5.75 -5.46
N GLN A 42 1.60 -5.25 -4.44
CA GLN A 42 2.75 -4.34 -4.55
C GLN A 42 3.74 -4.57 -3.40
N PHE A 43 4.97 -4.07 -3.56
CA PHE A 43 5.90 -3.94 -2.44
C PHE A 43 5.42 -2.86 -1.46
N PRO A 44 5.72 -2.99 -0.15
CA PRO A 44 5.34 -2.00 0.85
C PRO A 44 5.71 -0.56 0.47
N HIS A 45 6.98 -0.28 0.13
CA HIS A 45 7.42 1.07 -0.22
C HIS A 45 6.72 1.65 -1.45
N GLU A 46 6.25 0.82 -2.41
CA GLU A 46 5.57 1.30 -3.62
C GLU A 46 4.30 2.08 -3.27
N HIS A 47 3.57 1.67 -2.23
CA HIS A 47 2.38 2.39 -1.75
C HIS A 47 2.72 3.85 -1.41
N SER A 48 3.69 4.04 -0.51
CA SER A 48 4.03 5.39 -0.04
C SER A 48 4.73 6.22 -1.11
N VAL A 49 5.57 5.60 -1.95
CA VAL A 49 6.21 6.31 -3.08
C VAL A 49 5.17 6.81 -4.07
N ASN A 50 4.19 5.99 -4.44
CA ASN A 50 3.14 6.37 -5.38
C ASN A 50 2.29 7.52 -4.82
N ASN A 51 1.90 7.44 -3.55
CA ASN A 51 1.16 8.52 -2.88
C ASN A 51 2.00 9.81 -2.81
N LEU A 52 3.27 9.72 -2.38
CA LEU A 52 4.15 10.89 -2.27
C LEU A 52 4.34 11.60 -3.61
N VAL A 53 4.56 10.86 -4.70
CA VAL A 53 4.73 11.45 -6.03
C VAL A 53 3.51 12.29 -6.41
N ASN A 54 2.30 11.76 -6.20
CA ASN A 54 1.06 12.45 -6.52
C ASN A 54 0.76 13.60 -5.56
N LEU A 55 0.95 13.42 -4.25
CA LEU A 55 0.75 14.46 -3.25
C LEU A 55 1.69 15.65 -3.47
N GLN A 56 2.96 15.39 -3.76
CA GLN A 56 3.96 16.42 -4.01
C GLN A 56 3.64 17.18 -5.31
N ALA A 57 3.29 16.46 -6.39
CA ALA A 57 2.92 17.07 -7.66
C ALA A 57 1.63 17.91 -7.54
N ALA A 58 0.64 17.43 -6.78
CA ALA A 58 -0.57 18.20 -6.48
C ALA A 58 -0.25 19.48 -5.69
N ALA A 59 0.61 19.40 -4.67
CA ALA A 59 1.02 20.58 -3.91
C ALA A 59 1.76 21.60 -4.77
N ASP A 60 2.67 21.15 -5.64
CA ASP A 60 3.41 22.00 -6.58
C ASP A 60 2.47 22.68 -7.58
N ALA A 61 1.48 21.95 -8.12
CA ALA A 61 0.45 22.52 -9.00
C ALA A 61 -0.37 23.61 -8.28
N LEU A 62 -0.83 23.36 -7.04
CA LEU A 62 -1.54 24.35 -6.24
C LEU A 62 -0.68 25.58 -5.93
N GLU A 63 0.61 25.42 -5.65
CA GLU A 63 1.55 26.53 -5.43
C GLU A 63 1.73 27.41 -6.67
N ASN A 64 1.57 26.83 -7.86
CA ASN A 64 1.56 27.54 -9.15
C ASN A 64 0.18 28.14 -9.51
N GLY A 65 -0.84 27.92 -8.68
CA GLY A 65 -2.23 28.34 -8.95
C GLY A 65 -2.97 27.46 -9.95
N GLU A 66 -2.46 26.25 -10.21
CA GLU A 66 -3.00 25.27 -11.17
C GLU A 66 -3.91 24.27 -10.45
N VAL A 67 -5.11 24.72 -10.06
CA VAL A 67 -6.11 23.91 -9.34
C VAL A 67 -6.60 22.75 -10.20
N SER A 68 -6.90 23.03 -11.46
CA SER A 68 -7.35 22.04 -12.43
C SER A 68 -6.31 20.91 -12.60
N THR A 69 -5.03 21.26 -12.72
CA THR A 69 -3.94 20.28 -12.82
C THR A 69 -3.84 19.39 -11.57
N ALA A 70 -3.94 19.97 -10.36
CA ALA A 70 -3.92 19.18 -9.13
C ALA A 70 -5.05 18.12 -9.10
N LEU A 71 -6.26 18.50 -9.51
CA LEU A 71 -7.43 17.62 -9.56
C LEU A 71 -7.34 16.58 -10.69
N ASP A 72 -6.99 16.99 -11.90
CA ASP A 72 -7.12 16.15 -13.09
C ASP A 72 -5.93 15.20 -13.30
N GLU A 73 -4.74 15.53 -12.76
CA GLU A 73 -3.52 14.76 -13.00
C GLU A 73 -3.02 13.97 -11.78
N TYR A 74 -3.25 14.45 -10.56
CA TYR A 74 -2.52 13.96 -9.38
C TYR A 74 -3.41 13.42 -8.26
N LEU A 75 -4.40 14.17 -7.78
CA LEU A 75 -5.12 13.83 -6.56
C LEU A 75 -5.94 12.53 -6.68
N TRP A 76 -6.50 12.22 -7.86
CA TRP A 76 -7.22 10.97 -8.10
C TRP A 76 -6.33 9.73 -8.06
N ALA A 77 -5.02 9.91 -8.30
CA ALA A 77 -4.04 8.83 -8.35
C ALA A 77 -3.42 8.51 -6.97
N VAL A 78 -3.74 9.29 -5.94
CA VAL A 78 -3.46 8.91 -4.55
C VAL A 78 -4.41 7.75 -4.19
N ASP A 79 -3.85 6.67 -3.61
CA ASP A 79 -4.56 5.41 -3.38
C ASP A 79 -5.93 5.64 -2.68
N ASN A 80 -6.98 4.93 -3.13
CA ASN A 80 -8.39 5.09 -2.74
C ASN A 80 -9.10 6.43 -3.09
N ASN A 81 -8.40 7.49 -3.50
CA ASN A 81 -9.02 8.83 -3.58
C ASN A 81 -9.84 9.10 -4.85
N TRP A 82 -9.76 8.24 -5.87
CA TRP A 82 -10.60 8.37 -7.07
C TRP A 82 -12.11 8.31 -6.75
N TYR A 83 -12.50 7.62 -5.67
CA TYR A 83 -13.89 7.59 -5.20
C TYR A 83 -14.41 8.98 -4.81
N ALA A 84 -13.55 9.89 -4.35
CA ALA A 84 -13.95 11.23 -3.92
C ALA A 84 -14.50 12.11 -5.08
N TYR A 85 -14.19 11.74 -6.33
CA TYR A 85 -14.62 12.49 -7.52
C TYR A 85 -16.05 12.17 -7.93
N ASP A 86 -16.42 10.88 -7.88
CA ASP A 86 -17.67 10.39 -8.47
C ASP A 86 -18.71 9.94 -7.42
N PHE A 87 -18.32 9.84 -6.15
CA PHE A 87 -19.17 9.25 -5.10
C PHE A 87 -19.43 10.19 -3.93
N SER A 88 -20.56 9.95 -3.25
CA SER A 88 -20.88 10.63 -1.99
C SER A 88 -19.91 10.22 -0.88
N LYS A 89 -19.74 11.09 0.12
CA LYS A 89 -18.91 10.78 1.29
C LYS A 89 -19.35 9.51 2.00
N GLU A 90 -20.67 9.29 2.12
CA GLU A 90 -21.21 8.03 2.67
C GLU A 90 -20.73 6.78 1.90
N THR A 91 -20.63 6.86 0.58
CA THR A 91 -20.15 5.73 -0.23
C THR A 91 -18.64 5.56 -0.09
N PHE A 92 -17.89 6.66 -0.08
CA PHE A 92 -16.45 6.68 0.17
C PHE A 92 -16.10 6.06 1.53
N ASP A 93 -16.76 6.53 2.59
CA ASP A 93 -16.60 6.03 3.97
C ASP A 93 -16.96 4.55 4.04
N TYR A 94 -18.05 4.11 3.39
CA TYR A 94 -18.45 2.70 3.40
C TYR A 94 -17.36 1.76 2.85
N PHE A 95 -16.71 2.12 1.74
CA PHE A 95 -15.62 1.31 1.18
C PHE A 95 -14.36 1.41 2.04
N THR A 96 -14.11 2.57 2.64
CA THR A 96 -12.97 2.79 3.51
C THR A 96 -13.08 1.95 4.80
N ASP A 97 -14.22 2.02 5.47
CA ASP A 97 -14.53 1.25 6.67
C ASP A 97 -14.58 -0.26 6.39
N TYR A 98 -14.93 -0.67 5.17
CA TYR A 98 -14.86 -2.07 4.76
C TYR A 98 -13.42 -2.62 4.79
N VAL A 99 -12.40 -1.79 4.68
CA VAL A 99 -11.01 -2.25 4.82
C VAL A 99 -10.52 -2.08 6.26
N LEU A 100 -10.85 -0.95 6.90
CA LEU A 100 -10.33 -0.59 8.22
C LEU A 100 -10.99 -1.36 9.37
N ASP A 101 -12.29 -1.63 9.29
CA ASP A 101 -13.10 -2.13 10.42
C ASP A 101 -13.56 -3.59 10.27
N GLN A 102 -13.16 -4.29 9.21
CA GLN A 102 -13.57 -5.69 9.04
C GLN A 102 -12.84 -6.61 10.03
N PRO A 103 -13.55 -7.61 10.58
CA PRO A 103 -12.91 -8.64 11.36
C PRO A 103 -11.98 -9.47 10.47
N ALA A 104 -10.84 -9.88 11.04
CA ALA A 104 -9.76 -10.54 10.32
C ALA A 104 -10.18 -11.81 9.58
N ASP A 105 -11.21 -12.51 10.05
CA ASP A 105 -11.78 -13.71 9.42
C ASP A 105 -12.48 -13.43 8.08
N ARG A 106 -12.89 -12.18 7.83
CA ARG A 106 -13.47 -11.76 6.54
C ARG A 106 -12.44 -11.23 5.56
N LEU A 107 -11.34 -10.65 6.06
CA LEU A 107 -10.25 -10.15 5.24
C LEU A 107 -9.35 -11.27 4.69
N MET A 108 -9.45 -12.49 5.24
CA MET A 108 -8.73 -13.67 4.76
C MET A 108 -7.22 -13.39 4.61
N TRP A 109 -6.67 -13.49 3.39
CA TRP A 109 -5.27 -13.22 3.12
C TRP A 109 -4.95 -11.73 2.94
N GLY A 110 -5.94 -10.85 2.83
CA GLY A 110 -5.77 -9.39 2.76
C GLY A 110 -5.62 -8.73 4.14
N ASN A 111 -5.88 -9.46 5.23
CA ASN A 111 -5.82 -8.90 6.59
C ASN A 111 -4.43 -8.30 6.89
N GLY A 112 -4.38 -7.00 7.17
CA GLY A 112 -3.15 -6.27 7.46
C GLY A 112 -2.26 -6.01 6.25
N ARG A 113 -2.73 -6.26 5.02
CA ARG A 113 -1.94 -6.03 3.79
C ARG A 113 -2.22 -4.70 3.10
N VAL A 114 -3.37 -4.07 3.32
CA VAL A 114 -3.56 -2.67 2.91
C VAL A 114 -2.81 -1.77 3.88
N GLN A 115 -2.06 -0.81 3.34
CA GLN A 115 -1.21 0.10 4.11
C GLN A 115 -1.77 1.50 4.01
N GLY A 116 -1.77 2.23 5.13
CA GLY A 116 -2.09 3.66 5.16
C GLY A 116 -3.49 4.02 4.64
N HIS A 117 -3.88 5.26 4.90
CA HIS A 117 -4.96 5.89 4.16
C HIS A 117 -4.79 7.41 4.26
N ASN A 118 -4.63 8.06 3.10
CA ASN A 118 -4.76 9.50 3.00
C ASN A 118 -6.20 9.80 2.57
N ASP A 119 -7.07 10.16 3.50
CA ASP A 119 -8.42 10.63 3.19
C ASP A 119 -8.32 12.07 2.67
N LEU A 120 -8.48 12.23 1.35
CA LEU A 120 -8.49 13.53 0.68
C LEU A 120 -9.91 13.95 0.25
N TYR A 121 -10.97 13.32 0.76
CA TYR A 121 -12.33 13.58 0.30
C TYR A 121 -12.72 15.06 0.43
N ASP A 122 -12.55 15.62 1.63
CA ASP A 122 -12.92 17.01 1.92
C ASP A 122 -12.00 18.00 1.17
N LEU A 123 -10.73 17.63 0.95
CA LEU A 123 -9.77 18.40 0.16
C LEU A 123 -10.22 18.49 -1.31
N ILE A 124 -10.50 17.35 -1.93
CA ILE A 124 -10.93 17.25 -3.33
C ILE A 124 -12.26 17.98 -3.53
N ALA A 125 -13.22 17.80 -2.63
CA ALA A 125 -14.49 18.52 -2.67
C ALA A 125 -14.27 20.04 -2.59
N SER A 126 -13.39 20.50 -1.69
CA SER A 126 -13.08 21.92 -1.55
C SER A 126 -12.35 22.51 -2.76
N LEU A 127 -11.51 21.74 -3.45
CA LEU A 127 -10.81 22.18 -4.66
C LEU A 127 -11.74 22.18 -5.88
N SER A 128 -12.72 21.27 -5.93
CA SER A 128 -13.68 21.17 -7.04
C SER A 128 -14.57 22.41 -7.19
N ASP A 129 -14.73 23.20 -6.12
CA ASP A 129 -15.45 24.47 -6.10
C ASP A 129 -14.56 25.70 -6.42
N LYS A 130 -13.28 25.49 -6.76
CA LYS A 130 -12.29 26.56 -7.02
C LYS A 130 -11.83 26.59 -8.48
N GLU A 131 -11.38 27.76 -8.92
CA GLU A 131 -10.77 27.97 -10.23
C GLU A 131 -9.25 28.21 -10.12
N ASP A 132 -8.54 28.09 -11.24
CA ASP A 132 -7.11 28.40 -11.29
C ASP A 132 -6.83 29.85 -10.85
N GLY A 133 -5.86 30.02 -9.97
CA GLY A 133 -5.49 31.30 -9.36
C GLY A 133 -6.28 31.68 -8.10
N ASP A 134 -7.25 30.88 -7.67
CA ASP A 134 -7.92 31.06 -6.38
C ASP A 134 -6.97 30.83 -5.19
N ASP A 135 -7.33 31.38 -4.02
CA ASP A 135 -6.60 31.13 -2.78
C ASP A 135 -6.77 29.67 -2.32
N VAL A 136 -5.66 28.94 -2.29
CA VAL A 136 -5.57 27.51 -1.94
C VAL A 136 -4.59 27.24 -0.79
N ALA A 137 -4.27 28.25 0.03
CA ALA A 137 -3.29 28.13 1.10
C ALA A 137 -3.63 27.03 2.13
N GLU A 138 -4.93 26.85 2.42
CA GLU A 138 -5.40 25.81 3.34
C GLU A 138 -5.21 24.41 2.74
N GLN A 139 -5.55 24.22 1.47
CA GLN A 139 -5.42 22.95 0.75
C GLN A 139 -3.95 22.54 0.62
N ILE A 140 -3.05 23.50 0.33
CA ILE A 140 -1.60 23.26 0.33
C ILE A 140 -1.12 22.82 1.71
N SER A 141 -1.64 23.42 2.79
CA SER A 141 -1.27 23.04 4.16
C SER A 141 -1.71 21.61 4.50
N VAL A 142 -2.89 21.19 4.04
CA VAL A 142 -3.38 19.81 4.21
C VAL A 142 -2.49 18.83 3.44
N LEU A 143 -2.18 19.13 2.18
CA LEU A 143 -1.28 18.28 1.37
C LEU A 143 0.10 18.13 2.00
N LYS A 144 0.68 19.20 2.55
CA LYS A 144 1.97 19.15 3.24
C LYS A 144 1.92 18.24 4.48
N ALA A 145 0.82 18.27 5.24
CA ALA A 145 0.65 17.35 6.36
C ALA A 145 0.53 15.89 5.91
N CYS A 146 -0.17 15.62 4.81
CA CYS A 146 -0.21 14.28 4.19
C CYS A 146 1.18 13.83 3.72
N ILE A 147 1.94 14.70 3.06
CA ILE A 147 3.32 14.41 2.61
C ILE A 147 4.22 14.06 3.79
N ASP A 148 4.14 14.81 4.89
CA ASP A 148 4.92 14.54 6.10
C ASP A 148 4.56 13.17 6.70
N SER A 149 3.27 12.85 6.79
CA SER A 149 2.79 11.55 7.27
C SER A 149 3.24 10.40 6.37
N GLU A 150 3.11 10.56 5.05
CA GLU A 150 3.47 9.55 4.06
C GLU A 150 4.99 9.31 4.01
N THR A 151 5.79 10.36 4.23
CA THR A 151 7.24 10.25 4.35
C THR A 151 7.63 9.40 5.57
N VAL A 152 6.94 9.57 6.70
CA VAL A 152 7.15 8.73 7.88
C VAL A 152 6.77 7.28 7.61
N LEU A 153 5.64 7.05 6.93
CA LEU A 153 5.20 5.71 6.55
C LEU A 153 6.19 5.03 5.59
N LEU A 154 6.69 5.75 4.58
CA LEU A 154 7.71 5.26 3.66
C LEU A 154 8.96 4.80 4.41
N GLN A 155 9.44 5.61 5.36
CA GLN A 155 10.62 5.24 6.14
C GLN A 155 10.39 3.96 6.95
N GLN A 156 9.22 3.84 7.60
CA GLN A 156 8.85 2.63 8.35
C GLN A 156 8.78 1.39 7.44
N GLN A 157 8.22 1.53 6.24
CA GLN A 157 8.13 0.45 5.26
C GLN A 157 9.52 0.00 4.78
N VAL A 158 10.39 0.95 4.44
CA VAL A 158 11.76 0.66 4.03
C VAL A 158 12.53 -0.04 5.15
N ASP A 159 12.40 0.42 6.39
CA ASP A 159 13.06 -0.20 7.54
C ASP A 159 12.59 -1.66 7.72
N LEU A 160 11.28 -1.91 7.64
CA LEU A 160 10.70 -3.25 7.70
C LEU A 160 11.16 -4.15 6.54
N GLU A 161 11.23 -3.61 5.32
CA GLU A 161 11.72 -4.36 4.16
C GLU A 161 13.20 -4.71 4.30
N CYS A 162 14.03 -3.81 4.84
CA CYS A 162 15.42 -4.10 5.16
C CYS A 162 15.54 -5.22 6.21
N GLU A 163 14.75 -5.19 7.28
CA GLU A 163 14.70 -6.28 8.26
C GLU A 163 14.27 -7.61 7.62
N GLY A 164 13.28 -7.56 6.72
CA GLY A 164 12.83 -8.71 5.94
C GLY A 164 13.93 -9.30 5.06
N LEU A 165 14.75 -8.45 4.43
CA LEU A 165 15.86 -8.88 3.59
C LEU A 165 16.93 -9.61 4.40
N ASP A 166 17.29 -9.06 5.57
CA ASP A 166 18.25 -9.69 6.48
C ASP A 166 17.75 -11.05 6.99
N ALA A 167 16.47 -11.13 7.34
CA ALA A 167 15.84 -12.36 7.81
C ALA A 167 15.75 -13.42 6.69
N LEU A 168 15.38 -13.02 5.47
CA LEU A 168 15.35 -13.91 4.31
C LEU A 168 16.75 -14.44 3.97
N CYS A 169 17.76 -13.56 3.95
CA CYS A 169 19.14 -13.95 3.67
C CYS A 169 19.64 -14.98 4.69
N SER A 170 19.34 -14.77 5.97
CA SER A 170 19.70 -15.71 7.04
C SER A 170 19.03 -17.08 6.83
N ALA A 171 17.72 -17.09 6.60
CA ALA A 171 16.97 -18.32 6.34
C ALA A 171 17.47 -19.11 5.11
N LEU A 172 17.79 -18.41 4.01
CA LEU A 172 18.31 -19.05 2.80
C LEU A 172 19.72 -19.62 3.00
N ASN A 173 20.58 -18.91 3.74
CA ASN A 173 21.93 -19.39 4.04
C ASN A 173 21.91 -20.65 4.93
N GLU A 174 21.00 -20.71 5.91
CA GLU A 174 20.80 -21.90 6.77
C GLU A 174 20.25 -23.11 5.99
N MET A 175 19.52 -22.88 4.90
CA MET A 175 18.95 -23.94 4.08
C MET A 175 19.97 -24.55 3.11
N ILE A 176 20.98 -23.78 2.70
CA ILE A 176 22.00 -24.18 1.70
C ILE A 176 23.30 -24.65 2.37
N GLY A 177 23.59 -24.18 3.59
CA GLY A 177 24.78 -24.54 4.38
C GLY A 177 24.63 -25.85 5.15
#